data_AF-A0A1V4Y5S1-F1
#
_entry.id   AF-A0A1V4Y5S1-F1
#
_cell.length_a   1.000
_cell.length_b   1.000
_cell.length_c   1.000
_cell.angle_alpha   90.00
_cell.angle_beta   90.00
_cell.angle_gamma   90.00
#
_symmetry.space_group_name_H-M   'P 1'
#
loop_
_entity.id
_entity.type
_entity.pdbx_description
1 polymer ?
#
loop_
_entity_poly.entity_id
_entity_poly.type
_entity_poly.pdbx_seq_one_letter_code
_entity_poly.pdbx_strand_id
1 'polypeptide(L)'
;MPFKYDSSNNFLLVDNTIVPSYDLTENPIGTCSFCDAQIISQSYHDLGDNTAVVAYCEKCGASFINLYDREWNWVSEQPISHFFSYKESDVQSGDPQKEEKLLRRENPKLEDPYYTDLTNVPMNKLTTIFSPSEIESMMAKSLGKKYVRQYLYRARKKYKKFQDVFGITLDI
;
A
#
# COMPACT_ATOMS: atom_id res chain seq x y z
N MET A 1 7.88 -11.57 -5.19
CA MET A 1 8.84 -10.45 -5.07
C MET A 1 8.04 -9.27 -4.54
N PRO A 2 8.40 -8.65 -3.40
CA PRO A 2 7.63 -7.54 -2.87
C PRO A 2 7.96 -6.27 -3.64
N PHE A 3 6.99 -5.76 -4.39
CA PHE A 3 7.09 -4.45 -5.03
C PHE A 3 6.68 -3.36 -4.02
N LYS A 4 7.44 -2.25 -3.99
CA LYS A 4 7.00 -1.02 -3.30
C LYS A 4 6.82 0.09 -4.30
N TYR A 5 5.86 0.99 -4.10
CA TYR A 5 5.59 2.08 -5.03
C TYR A 5 5.61 3.44 -4.33
N ASP A 6 6.18 4.44 -4.99
CA ASP A 6 6.07 5.84 -4.59
C ASP A 6 5.11 6.54 -5.57
N SER A 7 3.88 6.79 -5.12
CA SER A 7 2.84 7.43 -5.92
C SER A 7 3.06 8.92 -6.15
N SER A 8 4.00 9.55 -5.44
CA SER A 8 4.32 10.97 -5.62
C SER A 8 5.30 11.17 -6.77
N ASN A 9 6.28 10.27 -6.89
CA ASN A 9 7.30 10.31 -7.94
C ASN A 9 7.07 9.31 -9.08
N ASN A 10 6.05 8.45 -8.95
CA ASN A 10 5.79 7.30 -9.83
C ASN A 10 7.00 6.39 -9.99
N PHE A 11 7.61 6.03 -8.85
CA PHE A 11 8.77 5.14 -8.81
C PHE A 11 8.41 3.78 -8.27
N LEU A 12 8.93 2.73 -8.90
CA LEU A 12 8.76 1.36 -8.46
C LEU A 12 10.07 0.87 -7.83
N LEU A 13 10.02 0.38 -6.59
CA LEU A 13 11.15 -0.26 -5.93
C LEU A 13 11.03 -1.78 -6.09
N VAL A 14 12.04 -2.37 -6.74
CA VAL A 14 12.15 -3.81 -6.97
C VAL A 14 13.52 -4.25 -6.50
N ASP A 15 13.59 -5.18 -5.54
CA ASP A 15 14.85 -5.68 -4.97
C ASP A 15 15.85 -4.55 -4.60
N ASN A 16 15.34 -3.53 -3.90
CA ASN A 16 16.06 -2.29 -3.51
C ASN A 16 16.57 -1.41 -4.66
N THR A 17 16.17 -1.69 -5.90
CA THR A 17 16.46 -0.85 -7.07
C THR A 17 15.25 0.01 -7.42
N ILE A 18 15.47 1.31 -7.57
CA ILE A 18 14.42 2.25 -7.99
C ILE A 18 14.32 2.22 -9.51
N VAL A 19 13.13 1.91 -10.00
CA VAL A 19 12.78 1.86 -11.42
C VAL A 19 11.79 3.00 -11.69
N PRO A 20 12.23 4.08 -12.37
CA PRO A 20 11.34 5.17 -12.70
C PRO A 20 10.31 4.74 -13.75
N SER A 21 9.16 5.42 -13.79
CA SER A 21 8.20 5.24 -14.87
C SER A 21 8.72 5.85 -16.17
N TYR A 22 8.57 5.16 -17.31
CA TYR A 22 8.88 5.71 -18.63
C TYR A 22 7.65 6.27 -19.36
N ASP A 23 6.44 5.89 -18.93
CA ASP A 23 5.17 6.36 -19.47
C ASP A 23 4.15 6.48 -18.32
N LEU A 24 3.19 7.40 -18.46
CA LEU A 24 2.11 7.70 -17.52
C LEU A 24 0.74 7.73 -18.21
N THR A 25 0.64 7.21 -19.43
CA THR A 25 -0.61 7.22 -20.20
C THR A 25 -1.67 6.36 -19.53
N GLU A 26 -2.73 7.01 -19.07
CA GLU A 26 -3.89 6.37 -18.44
C GLU A 26 -4.74 5.65 -19.48
N ASN A 27 -4.80 4.33 -19.36
CA ASN A 27 -5.65 3.49 -20.18
C ASN A 27 -6.44 2.54 -19.29
N PRO A 28 -7.68 2.19 -19.67
CA PRO A 28 -8.34 1.04 -19.10
C PRO A 28 -7.59 -0.24 -19.44
N ILE A 29 -7.08 -0.92 -18.42
CA ILE A 29 -6.30 -2.15 -18.59
C ILE A 29 -7.01 -3.39 -18.07
N GLY A 30 -8.13 -3.21 -17.35
CA GLY A 30 -8.88 -4.34 -16.82
C GLY A 30 -9.92 -3.92 -15.79
N THR A 31 -10.29 -4.87 -14.95
CA THR A 31 -11.37 -4.74 -13.98
C THR A 31 -10.87 -5.11 -12.59
N CYS A 32 -11.22 -4.29 -11.60
CA CYS A 32 -10.76 -4.43 -10.23
C CYS A 32 -11.35 -5.66 -9.57
N SER A 33 -10.50 -6.59 -9.17
CA SER A 33 -10.91 -7.83 -8.50
C SER A 33 -11.60 -7.62 -7.14
N PHE A 34 -11.61 -6.41 -6.58
CA PHE A 34 -12.28 -6.11 -5.31
C PHE A 34 -13.65 -5.46 -5.43
N CYS A 35 -13.94 -4.76 -6.53
CA CYS A 35 -15.19 -4.00 -6.64
C CYS A 35 -15.78 -3.95 -8.05
N ASP A 36 -15.19 -4.70 -8.99
CA ASP A 36 -15.57 -4.87 -10.39
C ASP A 36 -15.64 -3.56 -11.21
N ALA A 37 -15.11 -2.47 -10.66
CA ALA A 37 -14.95 -1.22 -11.39
C ALA A 37 -13.68 -1.24 -12.25
N GLN A 38 -13.59 -0.34 -13.22
CA GLN A 38 -12.46 -0.23 -14.12
C GLN A 38 -11.15 0.02 -13.36
N ILE A 39 -10.08 -0.65 -13.79
CA ILE A 39 -8.70 -0.33 -13.41
C ILE A 39 -8.10 0.51 -14.54
N ILE A 40 -7.47 1.62 -14.14
CA ILE A 40 -6.78 2.54 -15.04
C ILE A 40 -5.29 2.47 -14.73
N SER A 41 -4.47 2.32 -15.78
CA SER A 41 -3.01 2.38 -15.64
C SER A 41 -2.58 3.76 -15.17
N GLN A 42 -1.56 3.79 -14.32
CA GLN A 42 -1.00 4.98 -13.71
C GLN A 42 0.43 5.23 -14.16
N SER A 43 1.23 4.16 -14.29
CA SER A 43 2.62 4.27 -14.74
C SER A 43 3.17 2.96 -15.29
N TYR A 44 4.14 3.04 -16.20
CA TYR A 44 4.78 1.90 -16.85
C TYR A 44 6.27 1.90 -16.56
N HIS A 45 6.80 0.72 -16.22
CA HIS A 45 8.16 0.52 -15.75
C HIS A 45 8.81 -0.65 -16.51
N ASP A 46 10.05 -0.46 -16.94
CA ASP A 46 10.83 -1.50 -17.62
C ASP A 46 11.65 -2.28 -16.58
N LEU A 47 11.39 -3.58 -16.44
CA LEU A 47 12.15 -4.50 -15.59
C LEU A 47 13.13 -5.36 -16.41
N GLY A 48 13.42 -4.94 -17.66
CA GLY A 48 14.33 -5.59 -18.60
C GLY A 48 13.69 -6.74 -19.36
N ASP A 49 13.28 -7.80 -18.64
CA ASP A 49 12.64 -8.97 -19.26
C ASP A 49 11.10 -8.89 -19.25
N ASN A 50 10.53 -8.01 -18.41
CA ASN A 50 9.10 -7.80 -18.28
C ASN A 50 8.79 -6.31 -18.15
N THR A 51 7.57 -5.95 -18.52
CA THR A 51 7.02 -4.61 -18.26
C THR A 51 6.09 -4.67 -17.05
N ALA A 52 6.30 -3.78 -16.09
CA ALA A 52 5.42 -3.61 -14.95
C ALA A 52 4.54 -2.37 -15.14
N VAL A 53 3.23 -2.55 -15.08
CA VAL A 53 2.25 -1.48 -15.18
C VAL A 53 1.60 -1.31 -13.82
N VAL A 54 1.88 -0.19 -13.16
CA VAL A 54 1.18 0.20 -11.94
C VAL A 54 -0.15 0.82 -12.35
N ALA A 55 -1.21 0.45 -11.66
CA ALA A 55 -2.56 0.86 -11.99
C ALA A 55 -3.40 0.99 -10.73
N TYR A 56 -4.46 1.79 -10.77
CA TYR A 56 -5.40 1.93 -9.66
C TYR A 56 -6.84 1.75 -10.11
N CYS A 57 -7.68 1.35 -9.16
CA CYS A 57 -9.12 1.32 -9.37
C CYS A 57 -9.73 2.68 -9.05
N GLU A 58 -10.37 3.32 -10.03
CA GLU A 58 -10.96 4.65 -9.87
C GLU A 58 -12.05 4.72 -8.80
N LYS A 59 -12.73 3.59 -8.53
CA LYS A 59 -13.82 3.55 -7.56
C LYS A 59 -13.35 3.33 -6.13
N CYS A 60 -12.35 2.48 -5.95
CA CYS A 60 -11.98 1.99 -4.62
C CYS A 60 -10.53 2.27 -4.24
N GLY A 61 -9.75 2.92 -5.10
CA GLY A 61 -8.37 3.33 -4.82
C GLY A 61 -7.36 2.19 -4.71
N ALA A 62 -7.77 0.93 -4.83
CA ALA A 62 -6.85 -0.21 -4.78
C ALA A 62 -5.84 -0.10 -5.91
N SER A 63 -4.55 -0.29 -5.60
CA SER A 63 -3.45 -0.21 -6.56
C SER A 63 -2.88 -1.60 -6.84
N PHE A 64 -2.44 -1.81 -8.07
CA PHE A 64 -1.99 -3.10 -8.61
C PHE A 64 -0.76 -2.91 -9.47
N ILE A 65 0.05 -3.96 -9.54
CA ILE A 65 1.09 -4.13 -10.56
C ILE A 65 0.66 -5.26 -11.46
N ASN A 66 0.52 -4.93 -12.74
CA ASN A 66 0.30 -5.90 -13.80
C ASN A 66 1.63 -6.13 -14.53
N LEU A 67 2.10 -7.38 -14.51
CA LEU A 67 3.32 -7.80 -15.19
C LEU A 67 2.95 -8.38 -16.56
N TYR A 68 3.65 -7.90 -17.58
CA TYR A 68 3.56 -8.39 -18.95
C TYR A 68 4.94 -8.85 -19.42
N ASP A 69 4.97 -9.88 -20.23
CA ASP A 69 6.18 -10.23 -20.95
C ASP A 69 6.47 -9.21 -22.08
N ARG A 70 7.57 -9.39 -22.80
CA ARG A 70 7.98 -8.49 -23.89
C ARG A 70 7.01 -8.45 -25.07
N GLU A 71 6.15 -9.47 -25.20
CA GLU A 71 5.12 -9.53 -26.24
C GLU A 71 3.78 -8.94 -25.75
N TRP A 72 3.78 -8.28 -24.59
CA TRP A 72 2.60 -7.73 -23.93
C TRP A 72 1.56 -8.79 -23.55
N ASN A 73 1.97 -10.06 -23.41
CA ASN A 73 1.09 -11.07 -22.84
C ASN A 73 1.04 -10.88 -21.32
N TRP A 74 -0.16 -10.92 -20.74
CA TRP A 74 -0.33 -10.80 -19.31
C TRP A 74 0.26 -12.03 -18.60
N VAL A 75 1.17 -11.76 -17.66
CA VAL A 75 1.87 -12.78 -16.88
C VAL A 75 1.24 -12.94 -15.50
N SER A 76 1.04 -11.81 -14.79
CA SER A 76 0.44 -11.85 -13.46
C SER A 76 -0.02 -10.47 -13.00
N GLU A 77 -0.94 -10.44 -12.04
CA GLU A 77 -1.31 -9.23 -11.30
C GLU A 77 -0.99 -9.43 -9.82
N GLN A 78 -0.48 -8.37 -9.19
CA GLN A 78 -0.22 -8.34 -7.75
C GLN A 78 -0.70 -7.03 -7.14
N PRO A 79 -1.44 -7.05 -6.02
CA PRO A 79 -1.82 -5.81 -5.34
C PRO A 79 -0.59 -5.12 -4.75
N ILE A 80 -0.52 -3.79 -4.87
CA ILE A 80 0.50 -2.98 -4.21
C ILE A 80 0.03 -2.71 -2.79
N SER A 81 0.69 -3.33 -1.82
CA SER A 81 0.42 -3.15 -0.40
C SER A 81 1.51 -2.38 0.34
N HIS A 82 2.64 -2.09 -0.31
CA HIS A 82 3.78 -1.41 0.28
C HIS A 82 4.10 -0.16 -0.53
N PHE A 83 4.11 0.99 0.15
CA PHE A 83 4.46 2.26 -0.47
C PHE A 83 5.70 2.83 0.22
N PHE A 84 6.49 3.60 -0.52
CA PHE A 84 7.63 4.32 0.03
C PHE A 84 7.60 5.76 -0.48
N SER A 85 8.39 6.63 0.14
CA SER A 85 8.56 8.01 -0.29
C SER A 85 10.03 8.23 -0.58
N TYR A 86 10.37 8.42 -1.85
CA TYR A 86 11.71 8.71 -2.28
C TYR A 86 12.16 10.10 -1.82
N LYS A 87 13.39 10.20 -1.32
CA LYS A 87 14.06 11.47 -0.99
C LYS A 87 15.38 11.54 -1.73
N GLU A 88 15.58 12.64 -2.47
CA GLU A 88 16.75 12.85 -3.34
C GLU A 88 18.11 12.83 -2.57
N SER A 89 18.08 12.99 -1.24
CA SER A 89 19.24 12.82 -0.36
C SER A 89 19.82 11.40 -0.32
N ASP A 90 19.10 10.41 -0.85
CA ASP A 90 19.47 9.00 -0.76
C ASP A 90 20.43 8.56 -1.89
N VAL A 91 20.81 9.46 -2.83
CA VAL A 91 21.55 9.10 -4.06
C VAL A 91 22.99 9.65 -4.16
N GLN A 92 23.57 10.25 -3.12
CA GLN A 92 25.01 10.56 -3.12
C GLN A 92 25.83 9.72 -2.13
N SER A 93 26.32 8.56 -2.60
CA SER A 93 27.75 8.17 -2.62
C SER A 93 27.89 6.65 -2.65
N GLY A 94 28.41 6.12 -3.76
CA GLY A 94 29.06 4.81 -3.76
C GLY A 94 30.37 4.92 -2.98
N ASP A 95 30.45 4.27 -1.81
CA ASP A 95 31.70 4.02 -1.11
C ASP A 95 31.62 2.61 -0.45
N PRO A 96 32.40 1.62 -0.91
CA PRO A 96 32.30 0.22 -0.47
C PRO A 96 32.66 -0.03 1.01
N GLN A 97 33.13 0.97 1.77
CA GLN A 97 33.62 0.75 3.15
C GLN A 97 32.59 1.03 4.26
N LYS A 98 31.33 1.36 3.94
CA LYS A 98 30.26 1.53 4.94
C LYS A 98 29.49 0.25 5.29
N GLU A 99 29.66 -0.83 4.53
CA GLU A 99 28.89 -2.08 4.69
C GLU A 99 29.09 -2.78 6.05
N GLU A 100 30.22 -2.56 6.73
CA GLU A 100 30.51 -3.32 7.97
C GLU A 100 30.12 -2.59 9.28
N LYS A 101 29.72 -1.30 9.21
CA LYS A 101 29.47 -0.48 10.42
C LYS A 101 27.99 -0.24 10.76
N LEU A 102 27.06 -0.55 9.86
CA LEU A 102 25.62 -0.43 10.12
C LEU A 102 24.98 -1.70 10.69
N LEU A 103 25.71 -2.82 10.76
CA LEU A 103 25.24 -4.08 11.34
C LEU A 103 25.06 -4.05 12.88
N ARG A 104 25.26 -2.91 13.57
CA ARG A 104 25.37 -2.91 15.05
C ARG A 104 24.74 -1.78 15.88
N ARG A 105 23.93 -0.88 15.32
CA ARG A 105 23.21 0.11 16.16
C ARG A 105 21.74 0.26 15.76
N GLU A 106 20.90 -0.38 16.58
CA GLU A 106 19.56 0.06 17.01
C GLU A 106 18.43 0.12 15.96
N ASN A 107 17.54 -0.88 16.01
CA ASN A 107 16.12 -0.73 15.63
C ASN A 107 15.52 0.51 16.31
N PRO A 108 14.78 1.40 15.62
CA PRO A 108 13.33 1.17 15.42
C PRO A 108 12.67 1.83 14.16
N LYS A 109 11.69 1.13 13.53
CA LYS A 109 10.46 1.63 12.80
C LYS A 109 10.66 2.61 11.61
N LEU A 110 9.94 2.57 10.49
CA LEU A 110 8.49 2.49 10.26
C LEU A 110 8.22 1.80 8.89
N GLU A 111 7.61 0.62 8.89
CA GLU A 111 6.80 0.12 7.77
C GLU A 111 5.33 0.21 8.21
N ASP A 112 4.41 0.63 7.35
CA ASP A 112 3.03 0.88 7.77
C ASP A 112 2.39 -0.40 8.37
N PRO A 113 2.01 -0.37 9.67
CA PRO A 113 1.69 -1.55 10.45
C PRO A 113 0.23 -2.02 10.31
N TYR A 114 0.04 -3.31 10.05
CA TYR A 114 -1.27 -3.99 10.10
C TYR A 114 -1.71 -4.21 11.55
N TYR A 115 -2.98 -3.92 11.85
CA TYR A 115 -3.52 -4.09 13.21
C TYR A 115 -4.80 -4.92 13.24
N THR A 116 -4.66 -6.12 13.75
CA THR A 116 -5.78 -7.00 14.16
C THR A 116 -6.18 -6.71 15.62
N ASP A 117 -5.23 -6.21 16.44
CA ASP A 117 -5.49 -5.62 17.75
C ASP A 117 -5.42 -4.09 17.65
N LEU A 118 -6.57 -3.44 17.84
CA LEU A 118 -6.71 -2.00 17.76
C LEU A 118 -6.01 -1.23 18.88
N THR A 119 -5.57 -1.88 19.96
CA THR A 119 -4.88 -1.22 21.08
C THR A 119 -3.54 -0.59 20.67
N ASN A 120 -2.96 -1.02 19.55
CA ASN A 120 -1.70 -0.50 19.01
C ASN A 120 -1.89 0.57 17.90
N VAL A 121 -3.13 0.87 17.48
CA VAL A 121 -3.43 1.96 16.55
C VAL A 121 -3.59 3.27 17.33
N PRO A 122 -2.89 4.37 16.95
CA PRO A 122 -3.06 5.66 17.61
C PRO A 122 -4.51 6.14 17.57
N MET A 123 -5.09 6.39 18.75
CA MET A 123 -6.52 6.71 18.90
C MET A 123 -6.93 7.97 18.11
N ASN A 124 -6.03 8.94 17.98
CA ASN A 124 -6.26 10.17 17.22
C ASN A 124 -6.50 9.92 15.71
N LYS A 125 -5.84 8.91 15.11
CA LYS A 125 -6.14 8.51 13.73
C LYS A 125 -7.58 7.99 13.68
N LEU A 126 -7.93 7.02 14.55
CA LEU A 126 -9.24 6.38 14.57
C LEU A 126 -10.39 7.40 14.71
N THR A 127 -10.28 8.35 15.63
CA THR A 127 -11.30 9.37 15.85
C THR A 127 -11.47 10.37 14.69
N THR A 128 -10.54 10.40 13.74
CA THR A 128 -10.65 11.26 12.56
C THR A 128 -11.70 10.74 11.56
N ILE A 129 -11.89 9.43 11.47
CA ILE A 129 -12.79 8.79 10.47
C ILE A 129 -13.97 8.07 11.13
N PHE A 130 -13.78 7.56 12.34
CA PHE A 130 -14.78 6.79 13.06
C PHE A 130 -15.37 7.60 14.22
N SER A 131 -16.66 7.38 14.49
CA SER A 131 -17.33 7.99 15.66
C SER A 131 -17.03 7.22 16.96
N PRO A 132 -17.22 7.82 18.15
CA PRO A 132 -16.89 7.17 19.42
C PRO A 132 -17.57 5.80 19.62
N SER A 133 -18.86 5.68 19.31
CA SER A 133 -19.61 4.42 19.44
C SER A 133 -19.23 3.37 18.39
N GLU A 134 -18.73 3.80 17.22
CA GLU A 134 -18.14 2.92 16.21
C GLU A 134 -16.81 2.35 16.73
N ILE A 135 -15.91 3.19 17.23
CA ILE A 135 -14.60 2.78 17.76
C ILE A 135 -14.76 1.82 18.95
N GLU A 136 -15.65 2.13 19.90
CA GLU A 136 -15.92 1.29 21.06
C GLU A 136 -16.39 -0.11 20.65
N SER A 137 -17.25 -0.19 19.63
CA SER A 137 -17.75 -1.47 19.10
C SER A 137 -16.68 -2.25 18.33
N MET A 138 -15.76 -1.56 17.65
CA MET A 138 -14.57 -2.16 17.02
C MET A 138 -13.65 -2.75 18.08
N MET A 139 -13.24 -1.95 19.07
CA MET A 139 -12.39 -2.39 20.17
C MET A 139 -12.96 -3.62 20.90
N ALA A 140 -14.23 -3.56 21.30
CA ALA A 140 -14.90 -4.67 21.96
C ALA A 140 -14.92 -5.95 21.11
N LYS A 141 -15.09 -5.82 19.79
CA LYS A 141 -15.02 -6.96 18.87
C LYS A 141 -13.60 -7.54 18.78
N SER A 142 -12.57 -6.71 18.62
CA SER A 142 -11.18 -7.19 18.49
C SER A 142 -10.74 -8.04 19.68
N LEU A 143 -11.27 -7.69 20.86
CA LEU A 143 -11.04 -8.41 22.11
C LEU A 143 -11.97 -9.61 22.33
N GLY A 144 -12.76 -10.01 21.33
CA GLY A 144 -13.69 -11.15 21.39
C GLY A 144 -14.91 -10.95 22.29
N LYS A 145 -15.19 -9.73 22.75
CA LYS A 145 -16.30 -9.43 23.67
C LYS A 145 -17.61 -9.21 22.92
N LYS A 146 -18.74 -9.21 23.65
CA LYS A 146 -20.03 -8.79 23.09
C LYS A 146 -19.98 -7.32 22.71
N TYR A 147 -20.51 -6.99 21.56
CA TYR A 147 -20.48 -5.66 20.97
C TYR A 147 -21.82 -5.36 20.28
N VAL A 148 -22.10 -4.07 20.10
CA VAL A 148 -23.29 -3.64 19.37
C VAL A 148 -23.02 -3.73 17.89
N ARG A 149 -23.54 -4.80 17.29
CA ARG A 149 -23.27 -5.19 15.90
C ARG A 149 -23.49 -4.03 14.94
N GLN A 150 -24.57 -3.28 15.09
CA GLN A 150 -24.93 -2.20 14.18
C GLN A 150 -23.82 -1.14 14.05
N TYR A 151 -23.14 -0.78 15.14
CA TYR A 151 -22.08 0.23 15.10
C TYR A 151 -20.77 -0.35 14.57
N LEU A 152 -20.38 -1.58 14.91
CA LEU A 152 -19.23 -2.24 14.28
C LEU A 152 -19.40 -2.33 12.76
N TYR A 153 -20.59 -2.73 12.31
CA TYR A 153 -20.87 -2.86 10.88
C TYR A 153 -20.82 -1.51 10.16
N ARG A 154 -21.18 -0.40 10.82
CA ARG A 154 -21.02 0.95 10.25
C ARG A 154 -19.55 1.37 10.21
N ALA A 155 -18.79 1.04 11.24
CA ALA A 155 -17.37 1.33 11.31
C ALA A 155 -16.56 0.58 10.23
N ARG A 156 -16.75 -0.73 10.07
CA ARG A 156 -16.08 -1.58 9.06
C ARG A 156 -16.22 -1.04 7.64
N LYS A 157 -17.36 -0.44 7.33
CA LYS A 157 -17.61 0.19 6.03
C LYS A 157 -16.69 1.37 5.74
N LYS A 158 -16.05 1.94 6.76
CA LYS A 158 -15.10 3.07 6.64
C LYS A 158 -13.64 2.65 6.79
N TYR A 159 -13.33 1.36 7.00
CA TYR A 159 -11.95 0.88 7.17
C TYR A 159 -11.11 1.08 5.94
N LYS A 160 -11.71 0.87 4.77
CA LYS A 160 -11.05 1.14 3.51
C LYS A 160 -10.64 2.62 3.41
N LYS A 161 -11.56 3.55 3.67
CA LYS A 161 -11.24 5.00 3.74
C LYS A 161 -10.17 5.34 4.79
N PHE A 162 -10.11 4.59 5.88
CA PHE A 162 -9.09 4.76 6.92
C PHE A 162 -7.70 4.30 6.47
N GLN A 163 -7.63 3.15 5.81
CA GLN A 163 -6.44 2.62 5.15
C GLN A 163 -5.96 3.56 4.05
N ASP A 164 -6.89 4.10 3.25
CA ASP A 164 -6.58 4.99 2.14
C ASP A 164 -6.04 6.35 2.62
N VAL A 165 -6.50 6.87 3.78
CA VAL A 165 -6.08 8.20 4.30
C VAL A 165 -4.82 8.14 5.17
N PHE A 166 -4.58 7.04 5.87
CA PHE A 166 -3.48 6.94 6.85
C PHE A 166 -2.50 5.79 6.60
N GLY A 167 -2.67 5.02 5.52
CA GLY A 167 -1.80 3.91 5.13
C GLY A 167 -1.95 2.65 6.00
N ILE A 168 -2.89 2.64 6.95
CA ILE A 168 -3.00 1.61 7.99
C ILE A 168 -4.24 0.75 7.78
N THR A 169 -4.05 -0.55 7.64
CA THR A 169 -5.14 -1.52 7.53
C THR A 169 -5.62 -1.99 8.90
N LEU A 170 -6.94 -1.95 9.08
CA LEU A 170 -7.64 -2.48 10.24
C LEU A 170 -8.43 -3.73 9.84
N ASP A 171 -8.30 -4.82 10.60
CA ASP A 171 -9.11 -6.02 10.39
C ASP A 171 -9.62 -6.57 11.73
N ILE A 172 -10.88 -6.23 12.06
CA ILE A 172 -11.55 -6.47 13.34
C ILE A 172 -12.97 -6.94 13.11
#